data_AF-A0A329ZLG1-F1
#
_entry.id   AF-A0A329ZLG1-F1
#
_cell.length_a   1.000
_cell.length_b   1.000
_cell.length_c   1.000
_cell.angle_alpha   90.00
_cell.angle_beta   90.00
_cell.angle_gamma   90.00
#
_symmetry.space_group_name_H-M   'P 1'
#
loop_
_entity.id
_entity.type
_entity.pdbx_description
1 polymer ?
#
loop_
_entity_poly.entity_id
_entity_poly.type
_entity_poly.pdbx_seq_one_letter_code
_entity_poly.pdbx_strand_id
1 'polypeptide(L)'
;HPVFKKEQELADKLARYETLRIEFAQEAKNAKKGESGEVKEKVFELHTDGVKTYKQLNEEFKATITPILNTDITNKETGIIARISSNESKKMISKKAIDKTLTNGFSKEEHFKVAENIKYLFVESKLREKHPDEKGRKEVANILRFEKEVELDGNKAIAKITAFEKYEGNNKIYSLELESLEKPISSSQSANKADMADFTKHTSEAPHNPSGEFIKSDTPNSTTNKTHIQDDMQNETSQIIELAKKDLLKNGNYNLDELMDKVG
;
A
#
# COMPACT_ATOMS: atom_id res chain seq x y z
N HIS A 1 -24.84 -36.51 -26.85
CA HIS A 1 -25.34 -35.12 -26.71
C HIS A 1 -24.29 -34.27 -25.98
N PRO A 2 -23.95 -33.05 -26.48
CA PRO A 2 -22.92 -32.18 -25.90
C PRO A 2 -23.31 -31.48 -24.59
N VAL A 3 -24.59 -31.52 -24.19
CA VAL A 3 -25.10 -30.91 -22.93
C VAL A 3 -24.66 -31.71 -21.70
N PHE A 4 -24.80 -33.05 -21.74
CA PHE A 4 -24.38 -33.95 -20.66
C PHE A 4 -22.90 -33.89 -20.31
N LYS A 5 -22.02 -33.58 -21.28
CA LYS A 5 -20.58 -33.44 -21.01
C LYS A 5 -20.26 -32.16 -20.24
N LYS A 6 -21.00 -31.07 -20.46
CA LYS A 6 -20.78 -29.79 -19.77
C LYS A 6 -21.32 -29.79 -18.35
N GLU A 7 -22.45 -30.45 -18.10
CA GLU A 7 -22.99 -30.64 -16.75
C GLU A 7 -22.08 -31.52 -15.88
N GLN A 8 -21.53 -32.58 -16.46
CA GLN A 8 -20.55 -33.42 -15.76
C GLN A 8 -19.26 -32.66 -15.44
N GLU A 9 -18.75 -31.86 -16.37
CA GLU A 9 -17.57 -31.03 -16.15
C GLU A 9 -17.79 -29.95 -15.07
N LEU A 10 -19.00 -29.41 -14.97
CA LEU A 10 -19.37 -28.45 -13.93
C LEU A 10 -19.48 -29.12 -12.55
N ALA A 11 -20.09 -30.31 -12.49
CA ALA A 11 -20.18 -31.11 -11.26
C ALA A 11 -18.78 -31.49 -10.74
N ASP A 12 -17.87 -31.87 -11.64
CA ASP A 12 -16.49 -32.21 -11.29
C ASP A 12 -15.70 -30.99 -10.78
N LYS A 13 -15.92 -29.80 -11.37
CA LYS A 13 -15.31 -28.54 -10.90
C LYS A 13 -15.85 -28.11 -9.54
N LEU A 14 -17.15 -28.24 -9.29
CA LEU A 14 -17.77 -27.97 -7.99
C LEU A 14 -17.27 -28.93 -6.91
N ALA A 15 -17.12 -30.22 -7.23
CA ALA A 15 -16.60 -31.21 -6.30
C ALA A 15 -15.13 -30.94 -5.93
N ARG A 16 -14.30 -30.54 -6.90
CA ARG A 16 -12.92 -30.11 -6.66
C ARG A 16 -12.86 -28.87 -5.78
N TYR A 17 -13.75 -27.90 -6.02
CA TYR A 17 -13.83 -26.68 -5.22
C TYR A 17 -14.18 -26.98 -3.75
N GLU A 18 -15.19 -27.81 -3.50
CA GLU A 18 -15.58 -28.14 -2.12
C GLU A 18 -14.49 -28.93 -1.40
N THR A 19 -13.76 -29.79 -2.13
CA THR A 19 -12.59 -30.51 -1.61
C THR A 19 -11.48 -29.54 -1.21
N LEU A 20 -11.12 -28.60 -2.08
CA LEU A 20 -10.12 -27.56 -1.79
C LEU A 20 -10.53 -26.69 -0.61
N ARG A 21 -11.81 -26.29 -0.52
CA ARG A 21 -12.34 -25.51 0.60
C ARG A 21 -12.17 -26.25 1.93
N ILE A 22 -12.43 -27.55 1.95
CA ILE A 22 -12.27 -28.39 3.16
C ILE A 22 -10.79 -28.54 3.52
N GLU A 23 -9.91 -28.80 2.54
CA GLU A 23 -8.47 -28.90 2.75
C GLU A 23 -7.89 -27.60 3.31
N PHE A 24 -8.24 -26.44 2.74
CA PHE A 24 -7.82 -25.13 3.24
C PHE A 24 -8.37 -24.84 4.64
N ALA A 25 -9.62 -25.17 4.92
CA ALA A 25 -10.20 -25.01 6.26
C ALA A 25 -9.51 -25.89 7.30
N GLN A 26 -9.05 -27.08 6.89
CA GLN A 26 -8.32 -28.01 7.76
C GLN A 26 -6.87 -27.53 7.96
N GLU A 27 -6.22 -27.03 6.91
CA GLU A 27 -4.87 -26.45 6.97
C GLU A 27 -4.84 -25.19 7.85
N ALA A 28 -5.85 -24.31 7.73
CA ALA A 28 -6.01 -23.15 8.60
C ALA A 28 -6.27 -23.54 10.07
N LYS A 29 -7.00 -24.63 10.31
CA LYS A 29 -7.20 -25.16 11.69
C LYS A 29 -5.92 -25.79 12.24
N ASN A 30 -5.12 -26.45 11.41
CA ASN A 30 -3.84 -27.04 11.80
C ASN A 30 -2.78 -25.96 12.06
N ALA A 31 -2.76 -24.89 11.26
CA ALA A 31 -1.92 -23.71 11.51
C ALA A 31 -2.26 -23.07 12.87
N LYS A 32 -3.56 -22.89 13.17
CA LYS A 32 -4.01 -22.36 14.47
C LYS A 32 -3.75 -23.30 15.66
N LYS A 33 -3.61 -24.61 15.43
CA LYS A 33 -3.33 -25.61 16.48
C LYS A 33 -1.83 -25.77 16.76
N GLY A 34 -0.97 -25.32 15.84
CA GLY A 34 0.48 -25.25 16.02
C GLY A 34 0.99 -23.97 16.72
N GLU A 35 0.16 -22.93 16.81
CA GLU A 35 0.52 -21.61 17.36
C GLU A 35 -0.08 -21.37 18.76
N SER A 36 0.22 -22.24 19.73
CA SER A 36 0.15 -21.86 21.15
C SER A 36 1.46 -21.22 21.64
N GLY A 37 2.21 -20.59 20.74
CA GLY A 37 3.38 -19.74 21.02
C GLY A 37 3.15 -18.38 20.38
N GLU A 38 3.59 -17.30 21.04
CA GLU A 38 3.50 -15.92 20.54
C GLU A 38 3.85 -15.82 19.04
N VAL A 39 2.87 -15.49 18.20
CA VAL A 39 3.13 -15.13 16.80
C VAL A 39 3.79 -13.75 16.83
N LYS A 40 5.12 -13.72 16.85
CA LYS A 40 5.88 -12.50 16.58
C LYS A 40 5.63 -12.13 15.12
N GLU A 41 4.89 -11.04 14.90
CA GLU A 41 4.71 -10.44 13.57
C GLU A 41 6.10 -10.30 12.92
N LYS A 42 6.33 -10.94 11.77
CA LYS A 42 7.62 -10.86 11.07
C LYS A 42 7.86 -9.40 10.69
N VAL A 43 8.90 -8.79 11.27
CA VAL A 43 9.22 -7.38 11.05
C VAL A 43 9.58 -7.18 9.57
N PHE A 44 9.14 -6.08 8.98
CA PHE A 44 9.45 -5.75 7.59
C PHE A 44 10.87 -5.21 7.50
N GLU A 45 11.79 -6.07 7.07
CA GLU A 45 13.21 -5.76 6.91
C GLU A 45 13.47 -5.03 5.58
N LEU A 46 14.24 -3.94 5.67
CA LEU A 46 14.71 -3.15 4.54
C LEU A 46 16.21 -2.92 4.68
N HIS A 47 16.89 -2.96 3.54
CA HIS A 47 18.32 -2.73 3.46
C HIS A 47 18.65 -1.59 2.50
N THR A 48 19.57 -0.72 2.91
CA THR A 48 20.10 0.29 2.00
C THR A 48 21.14 -0.34 1.06
N ASP A 49 21.25 0.19 -0.16
CA ASP A 49 22.23 -0.31 -1.14
C ASP A 49 23.58 0.43 -1.01
N GLY A 50 23.91 0.89 0.19
CA GLY A 50 25.09 1.72 0.48
C GLY A 50 24.90 3.20 0.16
N VAL A 51 26.00 3.95 0.23
CA VAL A 51 26.02 5.42 0.11
C VAL A 51 25.69 5.86 -1.31
N LYS A 52 24.70 6.74 -1.46
CA LYS A 52 24.30 7.31 -2.75
C LYS A 52 24.14 8.83 -2.66
N THR A 53 24.34 9.50 -3.79
CA THR A 53 24.02 10.93 -3.90
C THR A 53 22.51 11.14 -3.84
N TYR A 54 22.08 12.32 -3.41
CA TYR A 54 20.65 12.67 -3.43
C TYR A 54 20.02 12.51 -4.82
N LYS A 55 20.77 12.84 -5.88
CA LYS A 55 20.30 12.69 -7.26
C LYS A 55 19.96 11.23 -7.59
N GLN A 56 20.84 10.29 -7.24
CA GLN A 56 20.63 8.86 -7.47
C GLN A 56 19.42 8.35 -6.69
N LEU A 57 19.34 8.68 -5.40
CA LEU A 57 18.21 8.31 -4.54
C LEU A 57 16.87 8.84 -5.09
N ASN A 58 16.86 10.08 -5.58
CA ASN A 58 15.67 10.68 -6.17
C ASN A 58 15.27 10.04 -7.51
N GLU A 59 16.23 9.59 -8.32
CA GLU A 59 15.96 8.84 -9.56
C GLU A 59 15.36 7.47 -9.28
N GLU A 60 15.90 6.75 -8.28
CA GLU A 60 15.40 5.45 -7.81
C GLU A 60 14.00 5.55 -7.22
N PHE A 61 13.77 6.54 -6.34
CA PHE A 61 12.44 6.84 -5.80
C PHE A 61 11.44 7.16 -6.90
N LYS A 62 11.81 7.98 -7.90
CA LYS A 62 10.93 8.30 -9.03
C LYS A 62 10.56 7.06 -9.83
N ALA A 63 11.53 6.19 -10.11
CA ALA A 63 11.27 4.94 -10.82
C ALA A 63 10.27 4.06 -10.07
N THR A 64 10.37 4.00 -8.74
CA THR A 64 9.50 3.19 -7.88
C THR A 64 8.11 3.80 -7.66
N ILE A 65 8.02 5.13 -7.49
CA ILE A 65 6.77 5.80 -7.15
C ILE A 65 5.87 6.04 -8.38
N THR A 66 6.44 6.25 -9.56
CA THR A 66 5.68 6.61 -10.78
C THR A 66 4.57 5.60 -11.11
N PRO A 67 4.80 4.27 -11.06
CA PRO A 67 3.76 3.28 -11.35
C PRO A 67 2.57 3.28 -10.38
N ILE A 68 2.73 3.85 -9.18
CA ILE A 68 1.68 3.83 -8.15
C ILE A 68 0.97 5.17 -7.99
N LEU A 69 1.38 6.21 -8.73
CA LEU A 69 0.75 7.52 -8.67
C LEU A 69 -0.72 7.46 -9.11
N ASN A 70 -1.58 8.10 -8.32
CA ASN A 70 -3.03 8.18 -8.53
C ASN A 70 -3.74 6.82 -8.64
N THR A 71 -3.09 5.74 -8.21
CA THR A 71 -3.71 4.42 -8.07
C THR A 71 -4.31 4.26 -6.68
N ASP A 72 -5.39 3.48 -6.58
CA ASP A 72 -6.01 3.14 -5.30
C ASP A 72 -5.11 2.20 -4.50
N ILE A 73 -4.81 2.60 -3.26
CA ILE A 73 -4.07 1.80 -2.29
C ILE A 73 -4.99 1.64 -1.08
N THR A 74 -5.30 0.39 -0.73
CA THR A 74 -6.23 0.07 0.36
C THR A 74 -5.44 -0.38 1.57
N ASN A 75 -5.63 0.29 2.70
CA ASN A 75 -5.11 -0.18 3.99
C ASN A 75 -5.89 -1.43 4.43
N LYS A 76 -5.20 -2.52 4.78
CA LYS A 76 -5.83 -3.81 5.10
C LYS A 76 -6.64 -3.78 6.38
N GLU A 77 -6.19 -3.05 7.40
CA GLU A 77 -6.84 -3.01 8.71
C GLU A 77 -8.15 -2.21 8.67
N THR A 78 -8.10 -1.03 8.04
CA THR A 78 -9.20 -0.06 8.09
C THR A 78 -10.11 -0.08 6.85
N GLY A 79 -9.66 -0.68 5.74
CA GLY A 79 -10.32 -0.59 4.45
C GLY A 79 -10.24 0.79 3.79
N ILE A 80 -9.49 1.74 4.36
CA ILE A 80 -9.35 3.09 3.81
C ILE A 80 -8.59 3.03 2.49
N ILE A 81 -9.22 3.54 1.44
CA ILE A 81 -8.64 3.70 0.12
C ILE A 81 -8.03 5.10 0.02
N ALA A 82 -6.74 5.19 -0.33
CA ALA A 82 -6.04 6.44 -0.53
C ALA A 82 -5.09 6.36 -1.74
N ARG A 83 -4.70 7.52 -2.26
CA ARG A 83 -3.82 7.67 -3.43
C ARG A 83 -2.64 8.57 -3.11
N ILE A 84 -1.55 8.43 -3.88
CA ILE A 84 -0.39 9.33 -3.86
C ILE A 84 -0.41 10.13 -5.16
N SER A 85 -0.35 11.46 -5.11
CA SER A 85 -0.09 12.24 -6.33
C SER A 85 1.39 12.65 -6.43
N SER A 86 1.76 13.25 -7.57
CA SER A 86 3.09 13.83 -7.75
C SER A 86 3.44 14.90 -6.71
N ASN A 87 2.44 15.57 -6.13
CA ASN A 87 2.68 16.57 -5.09
C ASN A 87 2.96 15.94 -3.73
N GLU A 88 2.19 14.92 -3.34
CA GLU A 88 2.41 14.19 -2.09
C GLU A 88 3.71 13.39 -2.10
N SER A 89 4.06 12.75 -3.22
CA SER A 89 5.36 12.07 -3.35
C SER A 89 6.54 13.03 -3.14
N LYS A 90 6.47 14.27 -3.65
CA LYS A 90 7.47 15.32 -3.36
C LYS A 90 7.52 15.73 -1.90
N LYS A 91 6.42 15.60 -1.14
CA LYS A 91 6.40 15.90 0.30
C LYS A 91 7.15 14.83 1.09
N MET A 92 7.03 13.56 0.71
CA MET A 92 7.72 12.44 1.35
C MET A 92 9.24 12.65 1.32
N ILE A 93 9.81 12.99 0.16
CA ILE A 93 11.27 13.19 0.01
C ILE A 93 11.70 14.67 0.16
N SER A 94 10.86 15.52 0.74
CA SER A 94 11.18 16.94 0.87
C SER A 94 12.35 17.17 1.83
N LYS A 95 13.08 18.30 1.68
CA LYS A 95 14.14 18.70 2.62
C LYS A 95 13.72 18.53 4.07
N LYS A 96 12.52 19.01 4.39
CA LYS A 96 11.99 18.98 5.75
C LYS A 96 11.80 17.56 6.27
N ALA A 97 11.35 16.63 5.43
CA ALA A 97 11.18 15.23 5.80
C ALA A 97 12.54 14.54 6.01
N ILE A 98 13.51 14.82 5.13
CA ILE A 98 14.89 14.32 5.26
C ILE A 98 15.57 14.88 6.52
N ASP A 99 15.52 16.19 6.75
CA ASP A 99 16.09 16.85 7.93
C ASP A 99 15.53 16.25 9.24
N LYS A 100 14.22 15.97 9.27
CA LYS A 100 13.57 15.33 10.43
C LYS A 100 14.08 13.90 10.64
N THR A 101 14.29 13.17 9.55
CA THR A 101 14.80 11.80 9.60
C THR A 101 16.25 11.75 10.09
N LEU A 102 17.11 12.66 9.61
CA LEU A 102 18.47 12.84 10.10
C LEU A 102 18.50 13.22 11.59
N THR A 103 17.57 14.08 12.02
CA THR A 103 17.42 14.43 13.44
C THR A 103 17.03 13.21 14.30
N ASN A 104 16.26 12.29 13.73
CA ASN A 104 15.84 11.06 14.38
C ASN A 104 16.88 9.93 14.32
N GLY A 105 18.09 10.21 13.79
CA GLY A 105 19.22 9.28 13.82
C GLY A 105 19.33 8.35 12.61
N PHE A 106 18.53 8.57 11.56
CA PHE A 106 18.57 7.78 10.33
C PHE A 106 19.21 8.59 9.20
N SER A 107 19.88 7.91 8.28
CA SER A 107 20.44 8.44 7.04
C SER A 107 19.38 8.82 6.01
N LYS A 108 19.80 9.59 5.00
CA LYS A 108 18.95 9.88 3.83
C LYS A 108 18.66 8.60 3.03
N GLU A 109 19.62 7.69 2.92
CA GLU A 109 19.46 6.40 2.25
C GLU A 109 18.34 5.58 2.88
N GLU A 110 18.32 5.46 4.21
CA GLU A 110 17.26 4.78 4.96
C GLU A 110 15.90 5.45 4.73
N HIS A 111 15.84 6.79 4.75
CA HIS A 111 14.61 7.51 4.44
C HIS A 111 14.06 7.16 3.06
N PHE A 112 14.91 7.22 2.04
CA PHE A 112 14.53 6.94 0.66
C PHE A 112 14.07 5.50 0.49
N LYS A 113 14.75 4.53 1.12
CA LYS A 113 14.35 3.13 1.08
C LYS A 113 12.94 2.90 1.63
N VAL A 114 12.59 3.60 2.71
CA VAL A 114 11.25 3.54 3.31
C VAL A 114 10.24 4.24 2.41
N ALA A 115 10.58 5.39 1.83
CA ALA A 115 9.71 6.13 0.91
C ALA A 115 9.39 5.33 -0.36
N GLU A 116 10.35 4.59 -0.92
CA GLU A 116 10.17 3.67 -2.04
C GLU A 116 9.14 2.57 -1.73
N ASN A 117 9.04 2.16 -0.47
CA ASN A 117 8.14 1.11 0.00
C ASN A 117 6.79 1.64 0.54
N ILE A 118 6.47 2.92 0.32
CA ILE A 118 5.27 3.57 0.88
C ILE A 118 3.95 2.83 0.59
N LYS A 119 3.82 2.17 -0.57
CA LYS A 119 2.63 1.38 -0.88
C LYS A 119 2.45 0.24 0.12
N TYR A 120 3.47 -0.58 0.30
CA TYR A 120 3.44 -1.69 1.24
C TYR A 120 3.22 -1.19 2.67
N LEU A 121 3.96 -0.16 3.06
CA LEU A 121 3.86 0.41 4.41
C LEU A 121 2.45 0.90 4.70
N PHE A 122 1.80 1.62 3.77
CA PHE A 122 0.42 2.05 3.97
C PHE A 122 -0.54 0.87 4.04
N VAL A 123 -0.41 -0.12 3.14
CA VAL A 123 -1.27 -1.32 3.11
C VAL A 123 -1.25 -2.07 4.45
N GLU A 124 -0.07 -2.21 5.06
CA GLU A 124 0.16 -3.04 6.26
C GLU A 124 0.22 -2.24 7.58
N SER A 125 0.10 -0.91 7.51
CA SER A 125 0.15 -0.04 8.69
C SER A 125 -1.13 -0.08 9.54
N LYS A 126 -0.98 0.23 10.82
CA LYS A 126 -2.08 0.32 11.79
C LYS A 126 -2.51 1.77 11.95
N LEU A 127 -3.82 2.03 12.03
CA LEU A 127 -4.31 3.39 12.30
C LEU A 127 -4.12 3.70 13.79
N ARG A 128 -3.41 4.77 14.11
CA ARG A 128 -3.17 5.22 15.49
C ARG A 128 -4.06 6.37 15.89
N GLU A 129 -4.23 7.34 15.00
CA GLU A 129 -4.98 8.55 15.29
C GLU A 129 -5.85 8.96 14.11
N LYS A 130 -7.03 9.48 14.44
CA LYS A 130 -7.94 10.16 13.52
C LYS A 130 -8.43 11.42 14.20
N HIS A 131 -8.18 12.58 13.59
CA HIS A 131 -8.63 13.85 14.15
C HIS A 131 -9.00 14.84 13.03
N PRO A 132 -9.88 15.83 13.29
CA PRO A 132 -10.19 16.88 12.33
C PRO A 132 -8.97 17.70 11.90
N ASP A 133 -9.01 18.29 10.71
CA ASP A 133 -7.93 19.19 10.27
C ASP A 133 -7.97 20.53 11.03
N GLU A 134 -7.08 20.70 11.99
CA GLU A 134 -6.93 21.94 12.77
C GLU A 134 -6.49 23.14 11.93
N LYS A 135 -5.94 22.90 10.71
CA LYS A 135 -5.54 23.94 9.77
C LYS A 135 -6.68 24.47 8.91
N GLY A 136 -7.89 23.90 9.04
CA GLY A 136 -9.09 24.39 8.36
C GLY A 136 -9.04 24.26 6.84
N ARG A 137 -8.34 23.26 6.29
CA ARG A 137 -8.36 23.01 4.83
C ARG A 137 -9.74 22.51 4.43
N LYS A 138 -10.36 23.24 3.51
CA LYS A 138 -11.77 23.08 3.12
C LYS A 138 -12.11 21.66 2.68
N GLU A 139 -11.17 20.99 2.03
CA GLU A 139 -11.39 19.70 1.42
C GLU A 139 -11.00 18.50 2.32
N VAL A 140 -10.40 18.75 3.48
CA VAL A 140 -9.93 17.70 4.40
C VAL A 140 -10.91 17.52 5.54
N ALA A 141 -11.49 16.33 5.63
CA ALA A 141 -12.35 15.93 6.74
C ALA A 141 -11.51 15.59 7.96
N ASN A 142 -10.54 14.70 7.80
CA ASN A 142 -9.69 14.23 8.90
C ASN A 142 -8.24 14.05 8.48
N ILE A 143 -7.36 14.16 9.47
CA ILE A 143 -5.99 13.71 9.43
C ILE A 143 -5.94 12.33 10.05
N LEU A 144 -5.31 11.42 9.32
CA LEU A 144 -5.13 10.03 9.73
C LEU A 144 -3.64 9.78 9.96
N ARG A 145 -3.28 9.23 11.11
CA ARG A 145 -1.90 8.83 11.44
C ARG A 145 -1.82 7.32 11.47
N PHE A 146 -1.01 6.78 10.57
CA PHE A 146 -0.74 5.36 10.47
C PHE A 146 0.71 5.08 10.88
N GLU A 147 0.93 3.89 11.42
CA GLU A 147 2.26 3.43 11.83
C GLU A 147 2.53 2.01 11.34
N LYS A 148 3.76 1.77 10.90
CA LYS A 148 4.29 0.43 10.64
C LYS A 148 5.68 0.31 11.22
N GLU A 149 5.93 -0.75 11.99
CA GLU A 149 7.28 -1.10 12.42
C GLU A 149 8.07 -1.68 11.26
N VAL A 150 9.33 -1.24 11.13
CA VAL A 150 10.27 -1.67 10.11
C VAL A 150 11.64 -1.90 10.75
N GLU A 151 12.45 -2.74 10.13
CA GLU A 151 13.86 -2.92 10.49
C GLU A 151 14.72 -2.40 9.33
N LEU A 152 15.53 -1.38 9.58
CA LEU A 152 16.39 -0.72 8.60
C LEU A 152 17.84 -1.04 8.93
N ASP A 153 18.50 -1.84 8.11
CA ASP A 153 19.90 -2.23 8.31
C ASP A 153 20.19 -2.75 9.75
N GLY A 154 19.23 -3.51 10.31
CA GLY A 154 19.30 -4.07 11.67
C GLY A 154 18.77 -3.15 12.78
N ASN A 155 18.37 -1.92 12.47
CA ASN A 155 17.81 -0.96 13.42
C ASN A 155 16.29 -0.91 13.35
N LYS A 156 15.62 -0.98 14.50
CA LYS A 156 14.16 -0.91 14.57
C LYS A 156 13.65 0.53 14.48
N ALA A 157 12.67 0.76 13.61
CA ALA A 157 12.05 2.07 13.41
C ALA A 157 10.52 1.97 13.27
N ILE A 158 9.84 3.09 13.46
CA ILE A 158 8.44 3.30 13.10
C ILE A 158 8.40 4.19 11.85
N ALA A 159 7.79 3.68 10.79
CA ALA A 159 7.33 4.48 9.66
C ALA A 159 5.98 5.13 10.00
N LYS A 160 6.00 6.46 10.19
CA LYS A 160 4.82 7.27 10.46
C LYS A 160 4.27 7.84 9.16
N ILE A 161 3.08 7.42 8.78
CA ILE A 161 2.41 7.84 7.55
C ILE A 161 1.25 8.75 7.91
N THR A 162 1.19 9.90 7.25
CA THR A 162 0.05 10.81 7.36
C THR A 162 -0.80 10.70 6.12
N ALA A 163 -2.10 10.49 6.29
CA ALA A 163 -3.06 10.58 5.21
C ALA A 163 -4.13 11.64 5.50
N PHE A 164 -4.72 12.18 4.44
CA PHE A 164 -5.88 13.06 4.50
C PHE A 164 -7.11 12.31 4.03
N GLU A 165 -8.07 12.18 4.92
CA GLU A 165 -9.44 11.81 4.58
C GLU A 165 -10.12 13.06 4.01
N LYS A 166 -10.66 12.96 2.80
CA LYS A 166 -11.27 14.08 2.08
C LYS A 166 -12.79 13.93 2.09
N TYR A 167 -13.53 15.04 2.12
CA TYR A 167 -15.01 14.99 2.15
C TYR A 167 -15.61 14.31 0.91
N GLU A 168 -15.00 14.51 -0.26
CA GLU A 168 -15.49 13.99 -1.54
C GLU A 168 -14.85 12.63 -1.91
N GLY A 169 -14.15 11.98 -0.97
CA GLY A 169 -13.30 10.83 -1.25
C GLY A 169 -11.98 11.23 -1.92
N ASN A 170 -11.31 10.29 -2.59
CA ASN A 170 -9.95 10.51 -3.14
C ASN A 170 -8.93 10.90 -2.05
N ASN A 171 -8.95 10.16 -0.94
CA ASN A 171 -8.04 10.34 0.19
C ASN A 171 -6.58 10.34 -0.28
N LYS A 172 -5.72 11.08 0.43
CA LYS A 172 -4.33 11.26 0.02
C LYS A 172 -3.36 10.73 1.06
N ILE A 173 -2.45 9.86 0.66
CA ILE A 173 -1.26 9.54 1.46
C ILE A 173 -0.30 10.71 1.27
N TYR A 174 -0.06 11.48 2.33
CA TYR A 174 0.51 12.82 2.25
C TYR A 174 2.01 12.90 2.57
N SER A 175 2.43 12.30 3.68
CA SER A 175 3.81 12.38 4.14
C SER A 175 4.24 11.11 4.86
N LEU A 176 5.56 10.92 4.91
CA LEU A 176 6.23 9.83 5.59
C LEU A 176 7.31 10.44 6.50
N GLU A 177 7.43 9.90 7.71
CA GLU A 177 8.49 10.24 8.66
C GLU A 177 8.99 8.95 9.32
N LEU A 178 10.28 8.91 9.68
CA LEU A 178 10.88 7.81 10.43
C LEU A 178 11.16 8.23 11.85
N GLU A 179 10.85 7.37 12.81
CA GLU A 179 11.17 7.55 14.23
C GLU A 179 11.78 6.27 14.80
N SER A 180 12.80 6.40 15.65
CA SER A 180 13.46 5.24 16.25
C SER A 180 12.62 4.65 17.37
N LEU A 181 12.54 3.32 17.43
CA LEU A 181 11.88 2.61 18.53
C LEU A 181 12.73 2.62 19.81
N GLU A 182 14.05 2.71 19.66
CA GLU A 182 14.99 2.93 20.74
C GLU A 182 15.36 4.43 20.75
N LYS A 183 15.15 5.15 21.86
CA LYS A 183 15.58 6.55 21.95
C LYS A 183 17.04 6.66 21.49
N PRO A 184 17.39 7.59 20.58
CA PRO A 184 18.71 7.61 19.98
C PRO A 184 19.78 7.67 21.08
N ILE A 185 20.67 6.67 21.08
CA ILE A 185 21.93 6.79 21.80
C ILE A 185 22.65 7.95 21.12
N SER A 186 22.84 9.02 21.89
CA SER A 186 23.61 10.20 21.48
C SER A 186 25.05 9.80 21.14
N SER A 187 25.32 9.35 19.92
CA SER A 187 26.69 9.27 19.37
C SER A 187 26.73 8.79 17.91
N SER A 188 26.55 9.69 16.95
CA SER A 188 27.21 9.61 15.63
C SER A 188 27.08 10.93 14.85
N GLN A 189 27.51 12.04 15.44
CA GLN A 189 27.57 13.35 14.78
C GLN A 189 28.55 13.43 13.57
N SER A 190 29.19 12.32 13.18
CA SER A 190 30.19 12.33 12.10
C SER A 190 29.63 12.01 10.70
N ALA A 191 28.47 11.35 10.56
CA ALA A 191 27.88 11.04 9.25
C ALA A 191 26.98 12.17 8.72
N ASN A 192 26.31 12.90 9.61
CA ASN A 192 25.23 13.84 9.24
C ASN A 192 25.72 15.11 8.52
N LYS A 193 27.00 15.48 8.62
CA LYS A 193 27.52 16.71 7.99
C LYS A 193 27.69 16.59 6.48
N ALA A 194 28.06 15.41 5.98
CA ALA A 194 28.17 15.15 4.54
C ALA A 194 26.78 15.11 3.89
N ASP A 195 25.83 14.45 4.54
CA ASP A 195 24.44 14.32 4.06
C ASP A 195 23.72 15.68 4.00
N MET A 196 23.91 16.53 5.02
CA MET A 196 23.40 17.90 5.03
C MET A 196 23.97 18.76 3.88
N ALA A 197 25.25 18.55 3.54
CA ALA A 197 25.95 19.34 2.53
C ALA A 197 25.65 18.90 1.08
N ASP A 198 25.42 17.61 0.85
CA ASP A 198 24.97 17.09 -0.46
C ASP A 198 23.58 17.63 -0.82
N PHE A 199 22.68 17.64 0.17
CA PHE A 199 21.31 18.11 -0.04
C PHE A 199 21.22 19.63 -0.30
N THR A 200 21.98 20.48 0.40
CA THR A 200 21.91 21.95 0.26
C THR A 200 22.32 22.44 -1.14
N LYS A 201 23.11 21.66 -1.89
CA LYS A 201 23.51 21.99 -3.27
C LYS A 201 22.39 21.80 -4.30
N HIS A 202 21.35 21.03 -3.97
CA HIS A 202 20.31 20.62 -4.92
C HIS A 202 18.95 21.30 -4.73
N THR A 203 18.78 22.17 -3.72
CA THR A 203 17.52 22.86 -3.44
C THR A 203 17.61 24.37 -3.59
N SER A 204 17.91 24.85 -4.80
CA SER A 204 17.37 26.11 -5.27
C SER A 204 16.10 25.80 -6.06
N GLU A 205 14.99 26.41 -5.65
CA GLU A 205 13.68 26.48 -6.34
C GLU A 205 12.62 25.41 -5.98
N ALA A 206 11.66 25.84 -5.15
CA ALA A 206 10.27 25.48 -5.35
C ALA A 206 9.43 26.77 -5.19
N PRO A 207 8.78 27.27 -6.26
CA PRO A 207 7.87 28.40 -6.11
C PRO A 207 6.53 27.90 -5.57
N HIS A 208 6.10 28.52 -4.48
CA HIS A 208 4.71 28.61 -4.09
C HIS A 208 3.95 29.44 -5.14
N ASN A 209 2.85 28.92 -5.70
CA ASN A 209 1.60 29.69 -5.76
C ASN A 209 0.37 28.80 -6.05
N PRO A 210 -0.83 29.20 -5.59
CA PRO A 210 -2.06 28.41 -5.63
C PRO A 210 -2.97 28.75 -6.84
N SER A 211 -3.92 27.83 -7.07
CA SER A 211 -5.24 28.01 -7.72
C SER A 211 -5.34 28.12 -9.25
N GLY A 212 -6.32 27.36 -9.75
CA GLY A 212 -6.94 27.45 -11.08
C GLY A 212 -6.90 26.10 -11.81
N GLU A 213 -7.93 25.59 -12.48
CA GLU A 213 -9.35 25.89 -12.63
C GLU A 213 -9.91 24.69 -13.42
N PHE A 214 -11.13 24.25 -13.13
CA PHE A 214 -11.75 23.07 -13.74
C PHE A 214 -12.13 23.32 -15.21
N ILE A 215 -11.85 22.36 -16.11
CA ILE A 215 -12.61 22.23 -17.37
C ILE A 215 -13.06 20.77 -17.55
N LYS A 216 -14.38 20.60 -17.63
CA LYS A 216 -15.08 19.39 -18.09
C LYS A 216 -15.16 19.38 -19.61
N SER A 217 -15.16 18.19 -20.21
CA SER A 217 -15.80 17.96 -21.51
C SER A 217 -16.47 16.58 -21.53
N ASP A 218 -17.80 16.59 -21.50
CA ASP A 218 -18.66 15.47 -21.88
C ASP A 218 -18.78 15.42 -23.41
N THR A 219 -18.93 14.22 -24.01
CA THR A 219 -20.08 13.81 -24.87
C THR A 219 -19.85 12.43 -25.57
N PRO A 220 -20.92 11.75 -26.04
CA PRO A 220 -21.11 10.29 -25.91
C PRO A 220 -21.17 9.51 -27.25
N ASN A 221 -21.28 8.17 -27.20
CA ASN A 221 -22.47 7.38 -27.60
C ASN A 221 -22.17 5.95 -28.15
N SER A 222 -23.03 4.99 -27.74
CA SER A 222 -23.60 3.79 -28.43
C SER A 222 -22.71 2.74 -29.11
N THR A 223 -23.08 1.46 -29.28
CA THR A 223 -24.09 0.48 -28.80
C THR A 223 -23.83 -0.77 -29.67
N THR A 224 -23.92 -2.01 -29.16
CA THR A 224 -24.68 -3.12 -29.81
C THR A 224 -24.66 -4.42 -29.00
N ASN A 225 -25.85 -5.01 -28.85
CA ASN A 225 -26.17 -6.29 -28.20
C ASN A 225 -25.94 -7.50 -29.12
N LYS A 226 -25.66 -8.68 -28.54
CA LYS A 226 -25.99 -10.01 -29.10
C LYS A 226 -26.37 -11.02 -27.98
N THR A 227 -27.66 -11.36 -27.92
CA THR A 227 -28.33 -12.67 -27.60
C THR A 227 -27.69 -13.58 -26.52
N HIS A 228 -28.17 -13.64 -25.27
CA HIS A 228 -29.36 -14.31 -24.68
C HIS A 228 -29.47 -15.84 -24.91
N ILE A 229 -29.44 -16.58 -23.78
CA ILE A 229 -29.59 -18.04 -23.54
C ILE A 229 -28.28 -18.85 -23.31
N GLN A 230 -27.09 -18.27 -23.49
CA GLN A 230 -25.82 -18.83 -22.94
C GLN A 230 -25.28 -18.09 -21.72
N ASP A 231 -25.81 -16.88 -21.45
CA ASP A 231 -25.31 -15.99 -20.40
C ASP A 231 -25.81 -16.34 -19.00
N ASP A 232 -27.00 -16.92 -18.84
CA ASP A 232 -27.61 -17.05 -17.52
C ASP A 232 -26.93 -18.13 -16.64
N MET A 233 -26.48 -19.25 -17.22
CA MET A 233 -25.73 -20.27 -16.45
C MET A 233 -24.25 -19.89 -16.21
N GLN A 234 -23.65 -19.09 -17.10
CA GLN A 234 -22.30 -18.54 -16.87
C GLN A 234 -22.32 -17.45 -15.78
N ASN A 235 -23.42 -16.71 -15.66
CA ASN A 235 -23.62 -15.68 -14.65
C ASN A 235 -23.81 -16.28 -13.25
N GLU A 236 -24.60 -17.36 -13.11
CA GLU A 236 -24.75 -18.06 -11.82
C GLU A 236 -23.45 -18.76 -11.37
N THR A 237 -22.72 -19.38 -12.30
CA THR A 237 -21.41 -20.01 -12.00
C THR A 237 -20.37 -18.96 -11.57
N SER A 238 -20.37 -17.78 -12.23
CA SER A 238 -19.48 -16.67 -11.86
C SER A 238 -19.84 -16.07 -10.51
N GLN A 239 -21.13 -15.95 -10.18
CA GLN A 239 -21.59 -15.43 -8.88
C GLN A 239 -21.27 -16.39 -7.72
N ILE A 240 -21.42 -17.71 -7.92
CA ILE A 240 -21.04 -18.70 -6.89
C ILE A 240 -19.53 -18.70 -6.67
N ILE A 241 -18.73 -18.63 -7.74
CA ILE A 241 -17.27 -18.50 -7.63
C ILE A 241 -16.88 -17.17 -6.98
N GLU A 242 -17.58 -16.07 -7.25
CA GLU A 242 -17.30 -14.75 -6.65
C GLU A 242 -17.71 -14.66 -5.16
N LEU A 243 -18.82 -15.27 -4.78
CA LEU A 243 -19.24 -15.39 -3.38
C LEU A 243 -18.27 -16.26 -2.59
N ALA A 244 -17.81 -17.37 -3.18
CA ALA A 244 -16.86 -18.26 -2.55
C ALA A 244 -15.44 -17.66 -2.52
N LYS A 245 -15.06 -16.83 -3.50
CA LYS A 245 -13.88 -15.93 -3.46
C LYS A 245 -13.97 -14.93 -2.30
N LYS A 246 -15.11 -14.28 -2.10
CA LYS A 246 -15.32 -13.31 -1.00
C LYS A 246 -15.24 -13.95 0.38
N ASP A 247 -15.72 -15.18 0.53
CA ASP A 247 -15.64 -15.94 1.80
C ASP A 247 -14.23 -16.47 2.10
N LEU A 248 -13.43 -16.80 1.08
CA LEU A 248 -12.02 -17.18 1.22
C LEU A 248 -11.11 -15.96 1.51
N LEU A 249 -11.29 -14.84 0.81
CA LEU A 249 -10.53 -13.60 1.05
C LEU A 249 -10.80 -12.98 2.42
N LYS A 250 -12.00 -13.19 3.01
CA LYS A 250 -12.30 -12.74 4.37
C LYS A 250 -11.59 -13.55 5.46
N ASN A 251 -11.09 -14.75 5.16
CA ASN A 251 -10.65 -15.71 6.17
C ASN A 251 -9.20 -16.21 6.02
N GLY A 252 -8.45 -15.84 4.96
CA GLY A 252 -7.05 -16.24 4.80
C GLY A 252 -6.25 -15.34 3.85
N ASN A 253 -5.01 -15.00 4.24
CA ASN A 253 -4.04 -14.22 3.48
C ASN A 253 -3.51 -15.02 2.27
N TYR A 254 -4.19 -14.99 1.12
CA TYR A 254 -3.65 -15.56 -0.13
C TYR A 254 -3.76 -14.58 -1.31
N ASN A 255 -2.76 -14.61 -2.19
CA ASN A 255 -2.71 -13.82 -3.43
C ASN A 255 -3.52 -14.51 -4.54
N LEU A 256 -4.25 -13.71 -5.32
CA LEU A 256 -5.15 -14.15 -6.39
C LEU A 256 -4.44 -14.94 -7.49
N ASP A 257 -3.17 -14.61 -7.76
CA ASP A 257 -2.38 -15.24 -8.83
C ASP A 257 -1.96 -16.68 -8.49
N GLU A 258 -1.69 -16.99 -7.21
CA GLU A 258 -1.37 -18.35 -6.75
C GLU A 258 -2.59 -19.29 -6.77
N LEU A 259 -3.79 -18.73 -6.61
CA LEU A 259 -5.03 -19.49 -6.65
C LEU A 259 -5.42 -19.87 -8.09
N MET A 260 -5.11 -19.02 -9.06
CA MET A 260 -5.41 -19.28 -10.48
C MET A 260 -4.49 -20.35 -11.09
N ASP A 261 -3.22 -20.41 -10.69
CA ASP A 261 -2.27 -21.42 -11.19
C ASP A 261 -2.60 -22.85 -10.71
N LYS A 262 -3.29 -23.01 -9.58
CA LYS A 262 -3.68 -24.33 -9.04
C LYS A 262 -5.02 -24.85 -9.57
N VAL A 263 -5.85 -23.99 -10.17
CA VAL A 263 -7.23 -24.31 -10.58
C VAL A 263 -7.39 -24.43 -12.10
N GLY A 264 -6.28 -24.42 -12.85
CA GLY A 264 -6.22 -24.52 -14.32
C GLY A 264 -7.40 -25.22 -15.01
#